data_AF-A0A8K0CF06-F1
#
_entry.id   AF-A0A8K0CF06-F1
#
_cell.length_a   1.000
_cell.length_b   1.000
_cell.length_c   1.000
_cell.angle_alpha   90.00
_cell.angle_beta   90.00
_cell.angle_gamma   90.00
#
_symmetry.space_group_name_H-M   'P 1'
#
loop_
_entity.id
_entity.type
_entity.pdbx_description
1 polymer ?
#
loop_
_entity_poly.entity_id
_entity_poly.type
_entity_poly.pdbx_seq_one_letter_code
_entity_poly.pdbx_strand_id
1 'polypeptide(L)'
;MSRHGAISKKPNTAKSKPSLYKYCEDKPEFHEYRLKFEAAFQEDCEFFLKDYMKRKSLGVAVFTKLLKESFLKTIFASQELTEEFPYFADSCFFILRKFIKYGKKLNIQVGAFYLIYFIYSRQPDKSIIKIQLSYPEFAHLKELARRLIDISNERAFDFILFTLITEEAFQFVATERSLGLDPRFVKQEIELNDDIFEDKSMKATKRLLEEAYSDTQKMSELAQERKKAMKAYKEQSDNIIPLGPLDISNFEKTTKATNDFVKELQLTIQK
;
A
#
# COMPACT_ATOMS: atom_id res chain seq x y z
N MET A 1 -47.08 49.87 18.20
CA MET A 1 -45.96 50.76 17.83
C MET A 1 -44.75 49.89 17.55
N SER A 2 -44.39 49.79 16.27
CA SER A 2 -43.24 49.05 15.75
C SER A 2 -41.90 49.64 16.22
N ARG A 3 -40.94 48.78 16.54
CA ARG A 3 -39.51 49.06 16.34
C ARG A 3 -38.85 47.83 15.71
N HIS A 4 -38.65 47.90 14.40
CA HIS A 4 -37.77 47.01 13.65
C HIS A 4 -36.33 47.44 13.92
N GLY A 5 -35.53 46.56 14.51
CA GLY A 5 -34.07 46.66 14.54
C GLY A 5 -33.49 45.82 13.42
N ALA A 6 -33.10 46.45 12.32
CA ALA A 6 -32.36 45.82 11.24
C ALA A 6 -30.89 45.64 11.66
N ILE A 7 -30.45 44.40 11.90
CA ILE A 7 -29.03 44.08 12.05
C ILE A 7 -28.54 43.46 10.74
N SER A 8 -27.83 44.29 9.99
CA SER A 8 -27.05 43.96 8.81
C SER A 8 -26.04 42.85 9.11
N LYS A 9 -26.25 41.65 8.55
CA LYS A 9 -25.23 40.58 8.51
C LYS A 9 -24.22 40.91 7.41
N LYS A 10 -23.02 41.35 7.79
CA LYS A 10 -21.85 41.30 6.89
C LYS A 10 -21.40 39.84 6.74
N PRO A 11 -21.06 39.37 5.53
CA PRO A 11 -20.49 38.04 5.35
C PRO A 11 -19.08 38.04 5.93
N ASN A 12 -18.88 37.23 6.97
CA ASN A 12 -17.58 37.03 7.58
C ASN A 12 -16.77 36.12 6.65
N THR A 13 -15.97 36.72 5.77
CA THR A 13 -14.95 36.00 5.00
C THR A 13 -13.79 35.63 5.94
N ALA A 14 -14.03 34.66 6.81
CA ALA A 14 -12.97 33.99 7.52
C ALA A 14 -12.20 33.15 6.49
N LYS A 15 -11.06 33.66 6.04
CA LYS A 15 -10.07 32.85 5.31
C LYS A 15 -9.75 31.65 6.21
N SER A 16 -10.23 30.46 5.82
CA SER A 16 -9.93 29.23 6.52
C SER A 16 -8.41 29.07 6.54
N LYS A 17 -7.81 29.03 7.73
CA LYS A 17 -6.40 28.66 7.85
C LYS A 17 -6.22 27.31 7.12
N PRO A 18 -5.25 27.18 6.21
CA PRO A 18 -4.97 25.89 5.61
C PRO A 18 -4.68 24.89 6.72
N SER A 19 -5.30 23.71 6.67
CA SER A 19 -5.05 22.66 7.64
C SER A 19 -3.56 22.31 7.64
N LEU A 20 -2.95 22.18 8.82
CA LEU A 20 -1.53 21.79 8.97
C LEU A 20 -1.17 20.57 8.10
N TYR A 21 -2.13 19.67 7.88
CA TYR A 21 -2.05 18.49 7.03
C TYR A 21 -1.70 18.73 5.56
N LYS A 22 -1.73 19.98 5.06
CA LYS A 22 -1.60 20.27 3.63
C LYS A 22 -0.15 20.40 3.15
N TYR A 23 0.82 20.62 4.04
CA TYR A 23 2.18 20.99 3.63
C TYR A 23 3.19 19.83 3.57
N CYS A 24 2.97 18.72 4.27
CA CYS A 24 3.91 17.59 4.27
C CYS A 24 3.59 16.47 3.26
N GLU A 25 2.33 16.34 2.80
CA GLU A 25 1.95 15.25 1.89
C GLU A 25 2.57 15.37 0.47
N ASP A 26 2.94 16.57 0.05
CA ASP A 26 3.40 16.83 -1.33
C ASP A 26 4.90 16.53 -1.57
N LYS A 27 5.65 16.07 -0.56
CA LYS A 27 7.08 15.76 -0.69
C LYS A 27 7.34 14.24 -0.79
N PRO A 28 7.90 13.73 -1.90
CA PRO A 28 8.19 12.30 -2.08
C PRO A 28 9.08 11.70 -0.99
N GLU A 29 10.04 12.48 -0.48
CA GLU A 29 10.97 12.10 0.59
C GLU A 29 10.24 11.78 1.91
N PHE A 30 9.14 12.49 2.19
CA PHE A 30 8.34 12.30 3.39
C PHE A 30 7.53 11.00 3.33
N HIS A 31 7.01 10.65 2.14
CA HIS A 31 6.31 9.40 1.92
C HIS A 31 7.23 8.19 2.13
N GLU A 32 8.44 8.22 1.58
CA GLU A 32 9.42 7.13 1.77
C GLU A 32 9.84 6.99 3.24
N TYR A 33 10.07 8.11 3.93
CA TYR A 33 10.36 8.12 5.36
C TYR A 33 9.22 7.49 6.17
N ARG A 34 7.97 7.88 5.89
CA ARG A 34 6.78 7.34 6.55
C ARG A 34 6.68 5.83 6.37
N LEU A 35 6.87 5.31 5.16
CA LEU A 35 6.82 3.85 4.90
C LEU A 35 7.90 3.08 5.66
N LYS A 36 9.13 3.63 5.73
CA LYS A 36 10.23 3.03 6.50
C LYS A 36 9.91 3.03 7.99
N PHE A 37 9.40 4.14 8.50
CA PHE A 37 8.96 4.26 9.89
C PHE A 37 7.86 3.24 10.21
N GLU A 38 6.81 3.18 9.39
CA GLU A 38 5.70 2.25 9.57
C GLU A 38 6.19 0.79 9.61
N ALA A 39 7.08 0.41 8.70
CA ALA A 39 7.63 -0.94 8.66
C ALA A 39 8.49 -1.29 9.88
N ALA A 40 9.23 -0.32 10.42
CA ALA A 40 10.04 -0.49 11.64
C ALA A 40 9.15 -0.56 12.88
N PHE A 41 8.18 0.35 13.00
CA PHE A 41 7.25 0.39 14.12
C PHE A 41 6.36 -0.87 14.18
N GLN A 42 5.93 -1.37 13.02
CA GLN A 42 5.19 -2.63 12.95
C GLN A 42 6.05 -3.80 13.48
N GLU A 43 7.32 -3.88 13.10
CA GLU A 43 8.23 -4.92 13.57
C GLU A 43 8.47 -4.85 15.09
N ASP A 44 8.66 -3.65 15.63
CA ASP A 44 8.78 -3.43 17.08
C ASP A 44 7.50 -3.86 17.81
N CYS A 45 6.33 -3.52 17.26
CA CYS A 45 5.05 -3.96 17.80
C CYS A 45 4.90 -5.48 17.74
N GLU A 46 5.30 -6.13 16.65
CA GLU A 46 5.25 -7.58 16.53
C GLU A 46 6.12 -8.27 17.56
N PHE A 47 7.36 -7.79 17.75
CA PHE A 47 8.27 -8.32 18.76
C PHE A 47 7.66 -8.17 20.16
N PHE A 48 7.20 -6.97 20.48
CA PHE A 48 6.57 -6.67 21.76
C PHE A 48 5.33 -7.54 22.03
N LEU A 49 4.42 -7.63 21.05
CA LEU A 49 3.17 -8.37 21.19
C LEU A 49 3.40 -9.89 21.22
N LYS A 50 4.41 -10.40 20.51
CA LYS A 50 4.87 -11.80 20.64
C LYS A 50 5.32 -12.08 22.08
N ASP A 51 6.10 -11.19 22.68
CA ASP A 51 6.55 -11.34 24.07
C ASP A 51 5.42 -11.21 25.08
N TYR A 52 4.46 -10.30 24.85
CA TYR A 52 3.25 -10.21 25.67
C TYR A 52 2.43 -11.51 25.61
N MET A 53 2.24 -12.06 24.41
CA MET A 53 1.54 -13.33 24.20
C MET A 53 2.21 -14.49 24.93
N LYS A 54 3.54 -14.59 24.92
CA LYS A 54 4.30 -15.64 25.64
C LYS A 54 4.04 -15.63 27.15
N ARG A 55 3.73 -14.46 27.72
CA ARG A 55 3.41 -14.32 29.16
C ARG A 55 2.01 -14.84 29.52
N LYS A 56 1.20 -15.24 28.52
CA LYS A 56 -0.13 -15.87 28.68
C LYS A 56 -1.07 -15.08 29.59
N SER A 57 -0.95 -13.76 29.62
CA SER A 57 -1.78 -12.86 30.41
C SER A 57 -2.54 -11.90 29.49
N LEU A 58 -3.76 -11.55 29.89
CA LEU A 58 -4.58 -10.50 29.28
C LEU A 58 -4.61 -9.23 30.17
N GLY A 59 -3.95 -9.28 31.33
CA GLY A 59 -3.97 -8.23 32.32
C GLY A 59 -3.07 -7.05 31.96
N VAL A 60 -3.53 -5.86 32.34
CA VAL A 60 -2.81 -4.60 32.10
C VAL A 60 -1.52 -4.50 32.91
N ALA A 61 -1.45 -5.15 34.08
CA ALA A 61 -0.26 -5.12 34.93
C ALA A 61 0.95 -5.78 34.26
N VAL A 62 0.75 -6.97 33.67
CA VAL A 62 1.80 -7.69 32.94
C VAL A 62 2.22 -6.90 31.70
N PHE A 63 1.25 -6.33 30.99
CA PHE A 63 1.50 -5.46 29.84
C PHE A 63 2.37 -4.26 30.24
N THR A 64 2.01 -3.56 31.31
CA THR A 64 2.72 -2.35 31.77
C THR A 64 4.14 -2.66 32.21
N LYS A 65 4.37 -3.82 32.86
CA LYS A 65 5.71 -4.27 33.22
C LYS A 65 6.57 -4.50 31.98
N LEU A 66 6.05 -5.22 30.98
CA LEU A 66 6.75 -5.44 29.72
C LEU A 66 7.02 -4.11 28.98
N LEU A 67 6.06 -3.19 28.96
CA LEU A 67 6.21 -1.89 28.34
C LEU A 67 7.34 -1.07 28.95
N LYS A 68 7.48 -1.10 30.28
CA LYS A 68 8.60 -0.43 30.99
C LYS A 68 9.97 -1.02 30.65
N GLU A 69 10.03 -2.32 30.34
CA GLU A 69 11.24 -3.02 29.92
C GLU A 69 11.57 -2.76 28.44
N SER A 70 10.57 -2.40 27.62
CA SER A 70 10.71 -2.18 26.18
C SER A 70 11.19 -0.77 25.78
N PHE A 71 11.70 -0.65 24.56
CA PHE A 71 12.02 0.64 23.93
C PHE A 71 10.78 1.42 23.46
N LEU A 72 9.61 0.79 23.35
CA LEU A 72 8.36 1.49 22.97
C LEU A 72 7.99 2.60 23.95
N LYS A 73 8.46 2.54 25.20
CA LYS A 73 8.26 3.62 26.18
C LYS A 73 8.87 4.96 25.77
N THR A 74 9.90 4.94 24.91
CA THR A 74 10.61 6.12 24.41
C THR A 74 10.17 6.54 23.02
N ILE A 75 9.02 6.05 22.53
CA ILE A 75 8.54 6.32 21.17
C ILE A 75 8.41 7.83 20.85
N PHE A 76 8.13 8.65 21.87
CA PHE A 76 8.05 10.11 21.74
C PHE A 76 9.25 10.86 22.36
N ALA A 77 10.32 10.16 22.78
CA ALA A 77 11.41 10.78 23.53
C ALA A 77 12.23 11.81 22.72
N SER A 78 12.19 11.74 21.39
CA SER A 78 12.86 12.68 20.48
C SER A 78 11.89 13.51 19.63
N GLN A 79 10.58 13.34 19.82
CA GLN A 79 9.55 14.00 19.04
C GLN A 79 9.07 15.22 19.84
N GLU A 80 9.74 16.37 19.66
CA GLU A 80 9.13 17.67 19.99
C GLU A 80 7.90 17.89 19.07
N LEU A 81 6.99 18.84 19.38
CA LEU A 81 5.84 19.20 18.52
C LEU A 81 6.33 19.77 17.16
N THR A 82 6.90 18.91 16.34
CA THR A 82 7.29 19.17 14.96
C THR A 82 6.07 19.03 14.08
N GLU A 83 6.11 19.60 12.87
CA GLU A 83 5.04 19.50 11.89
C GLU A 83 4.73 18.04 11.48
N GLU A 84 5.65 17.11 11.77
CA GLU A 84 5.57 15.69 11.42
C GLU A 84 4.90 14.83 12.50
N PHE A 85 4.81 15.34 13.73
CA PHE A 85 4.22 14.62 14.86
C PHE A 85 2.80 14.07 14.58
N PRO A 86 1.88 14.85 13.96
CA PRO A 86 0.55 14.35 13.61
C PRO A 86 0.59 13.09 12.74
N TYR A 87 1.46 13.05 11.73
CA TYR A 87 1.61 11.93 10.81
C TYR A 87 2.22 10.71 11.50
N PHE A 88 3.19 10.95 12.38
CA PHE A 88 3.82 9.89 13.17
C PHE A 88 2.79 9.20 14.08
N ALA A 89 2.02 10.00 14.84
CA ALA A 89 0.99 9.47 15.74
C ALA A 89 -0.12 8.74 14.97
N ASP A 90 -0.58 9.30 13.85
CA ASP A 90 -1.58 8.65 12.98
C ASP A 90 -1.08 7.31 12.43
N SER A 91 0.17 7.26 11.97
CA SER A 91 0.81 6.02 11.47
C SER A 91 0.91 4.96 12.56
N CYS A 92 1.20 5.36 13.81
CA CYS A 92 1.21 4.44 14.95
C CYS A 92 -0.19 3.84 15.19
N PHE A 93 -1.24 4.67 15.20
CA PHE A 93 -2.60 4.18 15.38
C PHE A 93 -3.05 3.29 14.23
N PHE A 94 -2.71 3.65 12.99
CA PHE A 94 -3.00 2.84 11.80
C PHE A 94 -2.42 1.42 11.94
N ILE A 95 -1.15 1.30 12.32
CA ILE A 95 -0.49 0.01 12.53
C ILE A 95 -1.13 -0.77 13.69
N LEU A 96 -1.38 -0.11 14.83
CA LEU A 96 -1.97 -0.78 15.99
C LEU A 96 -3.39 -1.29 15.72
N ARG A 97 -4.17 -0.58 14.90
CA ARG A 97 -5.50 -1.03 14.45
C ARG A 97 -5.42 -2.31 13.62
N LYS A 98 -4.38 -2.51 12.80
CA LYS A 98 -4.17 -3.78 12.08
C LYS A 98 -4.12 -4.97 13.04
N PHE A 99 -3.38 -4.84 14.15
CA PHE A 99 -3.27 -5.91 15.15
C PHE A 99 -4.59 -6.19 15.88
N ILE A 100 -5.43 -5.19 16.07
CA ILE A 100 -6.78 -5.36 16.66
C ILE A 100 -7.70 -6.09 15.67
N LYS A 101 -7.66 -5.69 14.39
CA LYS A 101 -8.52 -6.24 13.34
C LYS A 101 -8.11 -7.66 12.94
N TYR A 102 -6.83 -7.87 12.63
CA TYR A 102 -6.31 -9.13 12.05
C TYR A 102 -5.60 -10.04 13.07
N GLY A 103 -5.38 -9.59 14.30
CA GLY A 103 -4.72 -10.38 15.33
C GLY A 103 -5.45 -11.69 15.64
N LYS A 104 -4.87 -12.83 15.24
CA LYS A 104 -5.48 -14.17 15.43
C LYS A 104 -5.62 -14.61 16.89
N LYS A 105 -4.91 -13.96 17.82
CA LYS A 105 -4.90 -14.31 19.24
C LYS A 105 -5.41 -13.12 20.05
N LEU A 106 -6.24 -13.41 21.06
CA LEU A 106 -6.83 -12.38 21.92
C LEU A 106 -5.75 -11.52 22.60
N ASN A 107 -4.65 -12.11 23.07
CA ASN A 107 -3.54 -11.37 23.68
C ASN A 107 -2.95 -10.30 22.74
N ILE A 108 -2.90 -10.56 21.43
CA ILE A 108 -2.37 -9.61 20.46
C ILE A 108 -3.34 -8.44 20.30
N GLN A 109 -4.63 -8.73 20.12
CA GLN A 109 -5.66 -7.70 19.97
C GLN A 109 -5.74 -6.80 21.22
N VAL A 110 -5.70 -7.42 22.40
CA VAL A 110 -5.75 -6.72 23.70
C VAL A 110 -4.49 -5.92 23.97
N GLY A 111 -3.31 -6.51 23.72
CA GLY A 111 -2.04 -5.80 23.83
C GLY A 111 -1.96 -4.61 22.87
N ALA A 112 -2.44 -4.75 21.64
CA ALA A 112 -2.50 -3.65 20.68
C ALA A 112 -3.42 -2.53 21.14
N PHE A 113 -4.58 -2.85 21.74
CA PHE A 113 -5.46 -1.85 22.33
C PHE A 113 -4.80 -1.11 23.51
N TYR A 114 -4.08 -1.81 24.38
CA TYR A 114 -3.32 -1.17 25.45
C TYR A 114 -2.19 -0.28 24.90
N LEU A 115 -1.56 -0.65 23.77
CA LEU A 115 -0.62 0.21 23.06
C LEU A 115 -1.30 1.46 22.51
N ILE A 116 -2.51 1.36 21.93
CA ILE A 116 -3.28 2.54 21.47
C ILE A 116 -3.49 3.52 22.62
N TYR A 117 -3.95 3.01 23.77
CA TYR A 117 -4.12 3.84 24.95
C TYR A 117 -2.80 4.47 25.41
N PHE A 118 -1.70 3.69 25.44
CA PHE A 118 -0.38 4.22 25.79
C PHE A 118 0.04 5.35 24.86
N ILE A 119 -0.03 5.15 23.54
CA ILE A 119 0.33 6.15 22.53
C ILE A 119 -0.51 7.42 22.72
N TYR A 120 -1.84 7.28 22.83
CA TYR A 120 -2.74 8.40 23.04
C TYR A 120 -2.45 9.16 24.35
N SER A 121 -2.23 8.43 25.45
CA SER A 121 -1.95 9.03 26.77
C SER A 121 -0.60 9.77 26.84
N ARG A 122 0.34 9.43 25.94
CA ARG A 122 1.67 10.02 25.88
C ARG A 122 1.80 11.16 24.88
N GLN A 123 0.76 11.44 24.10
CA GLN A 123 0.78 12.61 23.23
C GLN A 123 0.94 13.88 24.08
N PRO A 124 1.81 14.82 23.68
CA PRO A 124 1.97 16.10 24.38
C PRO A 124 0.66 16.90 24.44
N ASP A 125 -0.15 16.84 23.38
CA ASP A 125 -1.45 17.47 23.28
C ASP A 125 -2.44 16.52 22.57
N LYS A 126 -3.43 16.06 23.33
CA LYS A 126 -4.47 15.11 22.89
C LYS A 126 -5.44 15.72 21.86
N SER A 127 -5.43 17.03 21.67
CA SER A 127 -6.27 17.70 20.68
C SER A 127 -5.72 17.60 19.25
N ILE A 128 -4.44 17.24 19.10
CA ILE A 128 -3.75 17.22 17.80
C ILE A 128 -4.20 16.03 16.95
N ILE A 129 -4.10 14.80 17.48
CA ILE A 129 -4.50 13.57 16.78
C ILE A 129 -5.44 12.73 17.63
N LYS A 130 -6.65 12.54 17.10
CA LYS A 130 -7.62 11.56 17.60
C LYS A 130 -7.41 10.19 16.93
N ILE A 131 -7.80 9.14 17.63
CA ILE A 131 -7.77 7.76 17.12
C ILE A 131 -8.89 7.64 16.08
N GLN A 132 -8.53 7.56 14.81
CA GLN A 132 -9.48 7.34 13.72
C GLN A 132 -10.01 5.90 13.78
N LEU A 133 -11.33 5.74 13.85
CA LEU A 133 -11.98 4.42 13.83
C LEU A 133 -13.24 4.46 12.96
N SER A 134 -13.45 3.40 12.20
CA SER A 134 -14.74 3.13 11.57
C SER A 134 -15.73 2.56 12.58
N TYR A 135 -17.02 2.68 12.28
CA TYR A 135 -18.07 2.10 13.12
C TYR A 135 -17.92 0.56 13.32
N PRO A 136 -17.59 -0.24 12.28
CA PRO A 136 -17.31 -1.67 12.45
C PRO A 136 -16.13 -1.95 13.40
N GLU A 137 -15.04 -1.18 13.32
CA GLU A 137 -13.90 -1.36 14.23
C GLU A 137 -14.27 -1.04 15.67
N PHE A 138 -15.05 0.02 15.89
CA PHE A 138 -15.54 0.34 17.23
C PHE A 138 -16.50 -0.73 17.78
N ALA A 139 -17.35 -1.31 16.93
CA ALA A 139 -18.18 -2.45 17.30
C ALA A 139 -17.33 -3.67 17.70
N HIS A 140 -16.24 -3.93 16.97
CA HIS A 140 -15.29 -4.98 17.30
C HIS A 140 -14.60 -4.74 18.65
N LEU A 141 -14.22 -3.50 18.98
CA LEU A 141 -13.68 -3.17 20.31
C LEU A 141 -14.66 -3.48 21.45
N LYS A 142 -15.95 -3.16 21.26
CA LYS A 142 -17.00 -3.50 22.25
C LYS A 142 -17.17 -5.01 22.41
N GLU A 143 -17.05 -5.76 21.32
CA GLU A 143 -17.11 -7.22 21.38
C GLU A 143 -15.87 -7.81 22.08
N LEU A 144 -14.68 -7.26 21.85
CA LEU A 144 -13.47 -7.65 22.57
C LEU A 144 -13.58 -7.39 24.08
N ALA A 145 -14.12 -6.22 24.46
CA ALA A 145 -14.42 -5.88 25.84
C ALA A 145 -15.32 -6.94 26.51
N ARG A 146 -16.45 -7.26 25.87
CA ARG A 146 -17.38 -8.30 26.35
C ARG A 146 -16.71 -9.67 26.52
N ARG A 147 -15.97 -10.12 25.50
CA ARG A 147 -15.25 -11.40 25.53
C ARG A 147 -14.20 -11.46 26.65
N LEU A 148 -13.55 -10.35 26.97
CA LEU A 148 -12.54 -10.30 28.03
C LEU A 148 -13.15 -10.48 29.43
N ILE A 149 -14.30 -9.85 29.68
CA ILE A 149 -15.07 -10.03 30.90
C ILE A 149 -15.42 -11.52 31.05
N ASP A 150 -15.97 -12.13 29.99
CA ASP A 150 -16.40 -13.53 30.00
C ASP A 150 -15.25 -14.51 30.25
N ILE A 151 -14.06 -14.27 29.68
CA ILE A 151 -12.92 -15.20 29.75
C ILE A 151 -12.08 -15.03 31.00
N SER A 152 -11.86 -13.79 31.44
CA SER A 152 -10.82 -13.47 32.42
C SER A 152 -11.29 -12.63 33.61
N ASN A 153 -12.55 -12.17 33.58
CA ASN A 153 -13.10 -11.20 34.55
C ASN A 153 -12.24 -9.92 34.68
N GLU A 154 -11.39 -9.64 33.69
CA GLU A 154 -10.51 -8.48 33.70
C GLU A 154 -11.25 -7.26 33.18
N ARG A 155 -11.34 -6.21 34.01
CA ARG A 155 -12.11 -4.99 33.72
C ARG A 155 -11.24 -3.84 33.22
N ALA A 156 -9.91 -4.04 33.17
CA ALA A 156 -8.97 -3.02 32.73
C ALA A 156 -9.24 -2.55 31.30
N PHE A 157 -9.59 -3.47 30.40
CA PHE A 157 -9.95 -3.13 29.02
C PHE A 157 -11.18 -2.23 28.95
N ASP A 158 -12.25 -2.57 29.65
CA ASP A 158 -13.47 -1.73 29.73
C ASP A 158 -13.16 -0.36 30.28
N PHE A 159 -12.36 -0.31 31.35
CA PHE A 159 -12.00 0.94 32.00
C PHE A 159 -11.21 1.85 31.05
N ILE A 160 -10.25 1.30 30.32
CA ILE A 160 -9.47 2.03 29.31
C ILE A 160 -10.37 2.48 28.16
N LEU A 161 -11.25 1.60 27.66
CA LEU A 161 -12.19 1.94 26.59
C LEU A 161 -13.13 3.08 27.01
N PHE A 162 -13.68 3.01 28.22
CA PHE A 162 -14.53 4.06 28.77
C PHE A 162 -13.77 5.37 28.98
N THR A 163 -12.51 5.29 29.41
CA THR A 163 -11.63 6.46 29.55
C THR A 163 -11.42 7.14 28.19
N LEU A 164 -11.07 6.38 27.15
CA LEU A 164 -10.89 6.91 25.79
C LEU A 164 -12.18 7.53 25.22
N ILE A 165 -13.35 6.94 25.51
CA ILE A 165 -14.64 7.53 25.12
C ILE A 165 -14.88 8.85 25.85
N THR A 166 -14.64 8.90 27.17
CA THR A 166 -14.86 10.08 28.01
C THR A 166 -13.93 11.22 27.64
N GLU A 167 -12.69 10.91 27.24
CA GLU A 167 -11.71 11.88 26.76
C GLU A 167 -11.93 12.28 25.29
N GLU A 168 -13.03 11.84 24.65
CA GLU A 168 -13.33 12.06 23.23
C GLU A 168 -12.17 11.69 22.29
N ALA A 169 -11.43 10.64 22.64
CA ALA A 169 -10.21 10.22 21.95
C ALA A 169 -10.47 9.68 20.54
N PHE A 170 -11.70 9.22 20.26
CA PHE A 170 -12.06 8.61 19.00
C PHE A 170 -12.64 9.62 18.02
N GLN A 171 -12.20 9.53 16.76
CA GLN A 171 -12.81 10.24 15.63
C GLN A 171 -13.39 9.21 14.67
N PHE A 172 -14.72 9.24 14.51
CA PHE A 172 -15.40 8.29 13.62
C PHE A 172 -15.21 8.68 12.16
N VAL A 173 -14.65 7.76 11.37
CA VAL A 173 -14.32 7.98 9.96
C VAL A 173 -14.93 6.88 9.08
N ALA A 174 -15.20 7.23 7.82
CA ALA A 174 -15.76 6.28 6.84
C ALA A 174 -14.67 5.39 6.23
N THR A 175 -13.44 5.89 6.10
CA THR A 175 -12.28 5.19 5.52
C THR A 175 -11.24 4.93 6.58
N GLU A 176 -10.47 3.84 6.45
CA GLU A 176 -9.51 3.43 7.49
C GLU A 176 -8.27 4.32 7.55
N ARG A 177 -7.98 5.04 6.46
CA ARG A 177 -6.97 6.10 6.37
C ARG A 177 -7.54 7.36 5.72
N SER A 178 -6.95 8.51 6.04
CA SER A 178 -7.27 9.80 5.41
C SER A 178 -6.82 9.79 3.94
N LEU A 179 -7.70 10.22 3.03
CA LEU A 179 -7.39 10.29 1.60
C LEU A 179 -6.50 11.52 1.34
N GLY A 180 -5.23 11.29 1.00
CA GLY A 180 -4.37 12.33 0.43
C GLY A 180 -4.90 12.79 -0.93
N LEU A 181 -4.53 14.01 -1.34
CA LEU A 181 -4.99 14.59 -2.61
C LEU A 181 -4.37 13.94 -3.86
N ASP A 182 -3.27 13.20 -3.73
CA ASP A 182 -2.55 12.58 -4.86
C ASP A 182 -3.06 11.16 -5.17
N PRO A 183 -3.70 10.95 -6.35
CA PRO A 183 -4.26 9.65 -6.75
C PRO A 183 -3.27 8.49 -6.79
N ARG A 184 -1.96 8.77 -6.87
CA ARG A 184 -0.90 7.74 -6.91
C ARG A 184 -0.72 7.04 -5.57
N PHE A 185 -0.95 7.74 -4.46
CA PHE A 185 -0.86 7.19 -3.10
C PHE A 185 -2.23 6.74 -2.56
N VAL A 186 -3.32 7.27 -3.14
CA VAL A 186 -4.70 6.98 -2.73
C VAL A 186 -5.04 5.47 -2.78
N LYS A 187 -4.63 4.70 -3.79
CA LYS A 187 -5.07 3.29 -3.89
C LYS A 187 -4.37 2.29 -2.96
N GLN A 188 -3.14 2.57 -2.51
CA GLN A 188 -2.37 1.62 -1.71
C GLN A 188 -2.61 1.75 -0.20
N GLU A 189 -3.19 2.86 0.26
CA GLU A 189 -3.18 3.22 1.68
C GLU A 189 -4.56 3.29 2.35
N ILE A 190 -5.65 3.07 1.62
CA ILE A 190 -7.01 3.26 2.16
C ILE A 190 -7.42 2.15 3.13
N GLU A 191 -6.94 0.92 2.90
CA GLU A 191 -7.38 -0.27 3.61
C GLU A 191 -6.24 -0.86 4.44
N LEU A 192 -6.57 -1.26 5.67
CA LEU A 192 -5.71 -2.07 6.51
C LEU A 192 -5.51 -3.41 5.81
N ASN A 193 -4.28 -3.74 5.45
CA ASN A 193 -3.92 -5.06 4.93
C ASN A 193 -3.52 -5.99 6.09
N ASP A 194 -3.81 -7.29 5.94
CA ASP A 194 -3.33 -8.32 6.88
C ASP A 194 -1.87 -8.69 6.54
N ASP A 195 -0.95 -7.81 6.90
CA ASP A 195 0.49 -8.02 6.78
C ASP A 195 1.18 -8.23 8.15
N ILE A 196 0.39 -8.45 9.20
CA ILE A 196 0.92 -8.64 10.55
C ILE A 196 1.55 -10.03 10.71
N PHE A 197 2.73 -10.08 11.31
CA PHE A 197 3.53 -11.29 11.47
C PHE A 197 3.89 -11.98 10.14
N GLU A 198 3.79 -11.28 9.01
CA GLU A 198 4.32 -11.77 7.74
C GLU A 198 5.85 -11.78 7.79
N ASP A 199 6.44 -12.92 7.44
CA ASP A 199 7.87 -12.98 7.24
C ASP A 199 8.22 -12.20 5.96
N LYS A 200 8.95 -11.09 6.11
CA LYS A 200 9.36 -10.21 5.00
C LYS A 200 10.13 -11.01 3.92
N SER A 201 10.83 -12.09 4.28
CA SER A 201 11.51 -12.97 3.32
C SER A 201 10.52 -13.81 2.49
N MET A 202 9.44 -14.28 3.11
CA MET A 202 8.35 -15.01 2.45
C MET A 202 7.56 -14.10 1.50
N LYS A 203 7.40 -12.81 1.84
CA LYS A 203 6.73 -11.83 0.97
C LYS A 203 7.54 -11.51 -0.29
N ALA A 204 8.85 -11.34 -0.15
CA ALA A 204 9.76 -11.20 -1.29
C ALA A 204 9.72 -12.46 -2.17
N THR A 205 9.74 -13.64 -1.56
CA THR A 205 9.63 -14.93 -2.25
C THR A 205 8.29 -15.07 -2.98
N LYS A 206 7.17 -14.67 -2.34
CA LYS A 206 5.83 -14.70 -2.94
C LYS A 206 5.71 -13.75 -4.13
N ARG A 207 6.27 -12.53 -4.04
CA ARG A 207 6.32 -11.58 -5.17
C ARG A 207 7.13 -12.13 -6.33
N LEU A 208 8.32 -12.67 -6.07
CA LEU A 208 9.15 -13.32 -7.09
C LEU A 208 8.44 -14.52 -7.72
N LEU A 209 7.70 -15.29 -6.91
CA LEU A 209 6.93 -16.43 -7.39
C LEU A 209 5.75 -15.99 -8.26
N GLU A 210 5.00 -14.97 -7.86
CA GLU A 210 3.89 -14.40 -8.65
C GLU A 210 4.37 -13.80 -9.98
N GLU A 211 5.51 -13.12 -9.97
CA GLU A 211 6.16 -12.60 -11.18
C GLU A 211 6.62 -13.73 -12.11
N ALA A 212 7.26 -14.77 -11.56
CA ALA A 212 7.63 -15.97 -12.32
C ALA A 212 6.43 -16.73 -12.90
N TYR A 213 5.30 -16.78 -12.18
CA TYR A 213 4.05 -17.37 -12.69
C TYR A 213 3.46 -16.57 -13.85
N SER A 214 3.45 -15.23 -13.76
CA SER A 214 3.03 -14.35 -14.85
C SER A 214 3.91 -14.55 -16.09
N ASP A 215 5.23 -14.63 -15.90
CA ASP A 215 6.16 -14.74 -17.01
C ASP A 215 6.12 -16.11 -17.69
N THR A 216 5.92 -17.19 -16.93
CA THR A 216 5.73 -18.53 -17.48
C THR A 216 4.42 -18.65 -18.28
N GLN A 217 3.35 -17.99 -17.85
CA GLN A 217 2.10 -17.92 -18.63
C GLN A 217 2.31 -17.22 -19.98
N LYS A 218 2.91 -16.02 -19.98
CA LYS A 218 3.24 -15.29 -21.22
C LYS A 218 4.14 -16.09 -22.16
N MET A 219 5.15 -16.78 -21.61
CA MET A 219 6.03 -17.65 -22.40
C MET A 219 5.29 -18.84 -23.01
N SER A 220 4.31 -19.41 -22.31
CA SER A 220 3.48 -20.50 -22.84
C SER A 220 2.57 -20.03 -23.98
N GLU A 221 2.03 -18.83 -23.90
CA GLU A 221 1.21 -18.20 -24.94
C GLU A 221 2.05 -17.93 -26.19
N LEU A 222 3.22 -17.30 -26.03
CA LEU A 222 4.20 -17.08 -27.10
C LEU A 222 4.65 -18.39 -27.78
N ALA A 223 4.84 -19.47 -27.01
CA ALA A 223 5.19 -20.77 -27.54
C ALA A 223 4.05 -21.39 -28.38
N GLN A 224 2.80 -21.22 -27.95
CA GLN A 224 1.63 -21.67 -28.71
C GLN A 224 1.45 -20.87 -30.00
N GLU A 225 1.65 -19.55 -29.96
CA GLU A 225 1.61 -18.70 -31.14
C GLU A 225 2.68 -19.10 -32.17
N ARG A 226 3.92 -19.31 -31.71
CA ARG A 226 5.00 -19.82 -32.58
C ARG A 226 4.66 -21.16 -33.22
N LYS A 227 4.06 -22.07 -32.45
CA LYS A 227 3.63 -23.38 -32.96
C LYS A 227 2.55 -23.25 -34.04
N LYS A 228 1.58 -22.35 -33.85
CA LYS A 228 0.53 -22.07 -34.85
C LYS A 228 1.12 -21.44 -36.12
N ALA A 229 2.00 -20.46 -35.97
CA ALA A 229 2.68 -19.82 -37.09
C ALA A 229 3.51 -20.81 -37.91
N MET A 230 4.31 -21.66 -37.25
CA MET A 230 5.09 -22.73 -37.90
C MET A 230 4.21 -23.70 -38.68
N LYS A 231 3.03 -24.05 -38.16
CA LYS A 231 2.07 -24.91 -38.85
C LYS A 231 1.52 -24.23 -40.11
N ALA A 232 1.15 -22.95 -40.01
CA ALA A 232 0.66 -22.16 -41.14
C ALA A 232 1.73 -22.01 -42.25
N TYR A 233 2.99 -21.76 -41.88
CA TYR A 233 4.10 -21.74 -42.84
C TYR A 233 4.29 -23.07 -43.55
N LYS A 234 4.15 -24.20 -42.84
CA LYS A 234 4.27 -25.54 -43.43
C LYS A 234 3.12 -25.85 -44.40
N GLU A 235 1.89 -25.53 -44.01
CA GLU A 235 0.71 -25.69 -44.86
C GLU A 235 0.79 -24.79 -46.12
N GLN A 236 1.46 -23.64 -46.03
CA GLN A 236 1.72 -22.76 -47.16
C GLN A 236 2.88 -23.24 -48.05
N SER A 237 3.92 -23.86 -47.49
CA SER A 237 5.03 -24.44 -48.27
C SER A 237 4.62 -25.69 -49.03
N ASP A 238 3.70 -26.49 -48.49
CA ASP A 238 3.18 -27.71 -49.13
C ASP A 238 2.31 -27.40 -50.38
N ASN A 239 1.94 -26.13 -50.60
CA ASN A 239 1.20 -25.65 -51.78
C ASN A 239 2.08 -24.99 -52.86
N ILE A 240 3.41 -25.03 -52.73
CA ILE A 240 4.32 -24.50 -53.75
C ILE A 240 4.61 -25.61 -54.77
N ILE A 241 4.07 -25.46 -55.98
CA ILE A 241 4.39 -26.31 -57.15
C ILE A 241 5.90 -26.18 -57.44
N PRO A 242 6.67 -27.27 -57.64
CA PRO A 242 8.07 -27.16 -58.05
C PRO A 242 8.17 -26.37 -59.36
N LEU A 243 9.03 -25.35 -59.42
CA LEU A 243 9.29 -24.61 -60.65
C LEU A 243 9.69 -25.59 -61.77
N GLY A 244 8.83 -25.72 -62.78
CA GLY A 244 9.15 -26.40 -64.03
C GLY A 244 10.29 -25.70 -64.78
N PRO A 245 10.94 -26.37 -65.74
CA PRO A 245 12.13 -25.84 -66.40
C PRO A 245 11.83 -24.48 -67.07
N LEU A 246 12.62 -23.46 -66.70
CA LEU A 246 12.53 -22.11 -67.24
C LEU A 246 12.84 -22.13 -68.74
N ASP A 247 11.95 -21.57 -69.55
CA ASP A 247 12.18 -21.34 -70.99
C ASP A 247 13.18 -20.19 -71.18
N ILE A 248 14.42 -20.55 -71.45
CA ILE A 248 15.60 -19.67 -71.52
C ILE A 248 15.69 -18.94 -72.88
N SER A 249 14.81 -19.24 -73.84
CA SER A 249 14.87 -18.73 -75.21
C SER A 249 14.73 -17.20 -75.31
N ASN A 250 14.06 -16.56 -74.34
CA ASN A 250 13.92 -15.11 -74.27
C ASN A 250 15.14 -14.42 -73.63
N PHE A 251 15.90 -15.13 -72.78
CA PHE A 251 17.11 -14.61 -72.12
C PHE A 251 18.30 -14.53 -73.09
N GLU A 252 18.42 -15.50 -73.99
CA GLU A 252 19.46 -15.51 -75.03
C GLU A 252 19.28 -14.38 -76.06
N LYS A 253 18.03 -14.03 -76.38
CA LYS A 253 17.73 -12.91 -77.30
C LYS A 253 18.09 -11.56 -76.68
N THR A 254 17.84 -11.39 -75.38
CA THR A 254 18.14 -10.14 -74.66
C THR A 254 19.63 -9.95 -74.40
N THR A 255 20.37 -11.03 -74.14
CA THR A 255 21.83 -11.01 -73.99
C THR A 255 22.55 -10.73 -75.31
N LYS A 256 22.04 -11.21 -76.45
CA LYS A 256 22.61 -10.86 -77.77
C LYS A 256 22.45 -9.38 -78.09
N ALA A 257 21.24 -8.83 -77.88
CA ALA A 257 20.97 -7.41 -78.12
C ALA A 257 21.82 -6.47 -77.24
N THR A 258 22.08 -6.85 -75.99
CA THR A 258 22.95 -6.07 -75.09
C THR A 258 24.42 -6.15 -75.47
N ASN A 259 24.91 -7.31 -75.93
CA ASN A 259 26.30 -7.45 -76.40
C ASN A 259 26.57 -6.67 -77.69
N ASP A 260 25.59 -6.60 -78.60
CA ASP A 260 25.70 -5.80 -79.83
C ASP A 260 25.74 -4.30 -79.51
N PHE A 261 24.91 -3.84 -78.55
CA PHE A 261 24.92 -2.47 -78.05
C PHE A 261 26.24 -2.09 -77.34
N VAL A 262 26.83 -3.00 -76.56
CA VAL A 262 28.12 -2.78 -75.90
C VAL A 262 29.26 -2.68 -76.93
N LYS A 263 29.24 -3.50 -77.99
CA LYS A 263 30.23 -3.39 -79.08
C LYS A 263 30.14 -2.06 -79.83
N GLU A 264 28.93 -1.58 -80.07
CA GLU A 264 28.69 -0.31 -80.74
C GLU A 264 29.18 0.89 -79.89
N LEU A 265 28.97 0.82 -78.57
CA LEU A 265 29.52 1.80 -77.62
C LEU A 265 31.05 1.76 -77.55
N GLN A 266 31.68 0.58 -77.57
CA GLN A 266 33.15 0.45 -77.55
C GLN A 266 33.81 1.00 -78.81
N LEU A 267 33.19 0.83 -79.98
CA LEU A 267 33.66 1.41 -81.26
C LEU A 267 33.52 2.94 -81.29
N THR A 268 32.54 3.50 -80.57
CA THR A 268 32.30 4.95 -80.48
C THR A 268 33.28 5.64 -79.53
N ILE A 269 33.79 4.92 -78.52
CA ILE A 269 34.75 5.45 -77.54
C ILE A 269 36.22 5.41 -78.05
N GLN A 270 36.51 4.66 -79.13
CA GLN A 270 37.86 4.56 -79.73
C GLN A 270 38.10 5.44 -80.98
N LYS A 271 37.14 6.31 -81.35
CA LYS A 271 37.28 7.35 -82.39
C LYS A 271 37.36 8.72 -81.75
#